data_AF-A0A3C0FZ90-F1
#
_entry.id   AF-A0A3C0FZ90-F1
#
_cell.length_a   1.000
_cell.length_b   1.000
_cell.length_c   1.000
_cell.angle_alpha   90.00
_cell.angle_beta   90.00
_cell.angle_gamma   90.00
#
_symmetry.space_group_name_H-M   'P 1'
#
loop_
_entity.id
_entity.type
_entity.pdbx_description
1 polymer ?
#
loop_
_entity_poly.entity_id
_entity_poly.type
_entity_poly.pdbx_seq_one_letter_code
_entity_poly.pdbx_strand_id
1 'polypeptide(L)'
;NTFKYKNVDLGFLIDTRQGGIVVSRTKTIGSHSGQLQETLEGRETGIVAEGVINTGTAENPVYTPNTINVDARTFNNRYYERDNVEAAKYDASYTKLREVSLGYS
;
A
#
# COMPACT_ATOMS: atom_id res chain seq x y z
N ASN A 1 1.43 30.88 -7.39
CA ASN A 1 2.68 31.64 -7.14
C ASN A 1 3.24 32.08 -8.47
N THR A 2 3.57 33.36 -8.64
CA THR A 2 4.05 33.89 -9.94
C THR A 2 5.27 34.77 -9.71
N PHE A 3 6.36 34.49 -10.42
CA PHE A 3 7.62 35.21 -10.40
C PHE A 3 7.80 35.90 -11.75
N LYS A 4 8.12 37.19 -11.74
CA LYS A 4 8.37 37.96 -12.96
C LYS A 4 9.78 38.54 -12.92
N TYR A 5 10.54 38.35 -13.99
CA TYR A 5 11.86 38.96 -14.15
C TYR A 5 12.08 39.39 -15.59
N LYS A 6 12.21 40.71 -15.81
CA LYS A 6 12.25 41.33 -17.15
C LYS A 6 11.04 40.85 -17.98
N ASN A 7 11.34 40.27 -19.13
CA ASN A 7 10.42 39.75 -20.11
C ASN A 7 9.96 38.31 -19.79
N VAL A 8 10.32 37.72 -18.64
CA VAL A 8 9.99 36.33 -18.30
C VAL A 8 9.00 36.28 -17.13
N ASP A 9 7.96 35.45 -17.27
CA ASP A 9 6.96 35.16 -16.26
C ASP A 9 6.95 33.66 -15.94
N LEU A 10 7.18 33.25 -14.69
CA LEU A 10 7.09 31.87 -14.23
C LEU A 10 5.97 31.73 -13.19
N GLY A 11 4.95 30.93 -13.46
CA GLY A 11 3.91 30.55 -12.53
C GLY A 11 4.04 29.09 -12.11
N PHE A 12 3.72 28.78 -10.85
CA PHE A 12 3.47 27.41 -10.42
C PHE A 12 2.42 27.31 -9.31
N LEU A 13 1.79 26.13 -9.23
CA LEU A 13 0.81 25.76 -8.23
C LEU A 13 1.16 24.41 -7.62
N ILE A 14 1.32 24.38 -6.30
CA ILE A 14 1.39 23.14 -5.52
C ILE A 14 0.02 22.88 -4.93
N ASP A 15 -0.43 21.64 -5.01
CA ASP A 15 -1.66 21.17 -4.42
C ASP A 15 -1.38 20.07 -3.41
N THR A 16 -1.95 20.21 -2.23
CA THR A 16 -1.74 19.28 -1.12
C THR A 16 -3.08 18.90 -0.50
N ARG A 17 -3.23 17.60 -0.24
CA ARG A 17 -4.33 17.04 0.52
C ARG A 17 -3.73 16.05 1.50
N GLN A 18 -4.10 16.14 2.77
CA GLN A 18 -3.54 15.30 3.82
C GLN A 18 -4.66 14.56 4.54
N GLY A 19 -4.44 13.26 4.76
CA GLY A 19 -5.37 12.36 5.41
C GLY A 19 -6.42 11.75 4.50
N GLY A 20 -7.11 10.77 5.08
CA GLY A 20 -8.07 9.91 4.38
C GLY A 20 -7.42 8.63 3.88
N ILE A 21 -8.27 7.72 3.41
CA ILE A 21 -7.87 6.40 2.95
C ILE A 21 -8.46 6.20 1.56
N VAL A 22 -7.66 5.65 0.65
CA VAL A 22 -8.12 5.15 -0.64
C VAL A 22 -7.93 3.64 -0.71
N VAL A 23 -8.97 2.94 -1.16
CA VAL A 23 -8.88 1.52 -1.49
C VAL A 23 -8.40 1.42 -2.94
N SER A 24 -7.27 0.75 -3.16
CA SER A 24 -6.67 0.60 -4.48
C SER A 24 -6.85 -0.81 -5.02
N ARG A 25 -7.68 -0.96 -6.04
CA ARG A 25 -7.81 -2.25 -6.76
C ARG A 25 -6.52 -2.64 -7.49
N THR A 26 -5.72 -1.66 -7.89
CA THR A 26 -4.38 -1.89 -8.45
C THR A 26 -3.47 -2.54 -7.42
N LYS A 27 -3.53 -2.13 -6.15
CA LYS A 27 -2.82 -2.79 -5.05
C LYS A 27 -3.29 -4.23 -4.90
N THR A 28 -4.60 -4.45 -4.76
CA THR A 28 -5.17 -5.81 -4.64
C THR A 28 -4.65 -6.74 -5.75
N ILE A 29 -4.77 -6.33 -7.02
CA ILE A 29 -4.39 -7.17 -8.15
C ILE A 29 -2.87 -7.32 -8.25
N GLY A 30 -2.12 -6.24 -8.07
CA GLY A 30 -0.66 -6.24 -8.14
C GLY A 30 -0.04 -7.10 -7.05
N SER A 31 -0.54 -7.01 -5.81
CA SER A 31 -0.03 -7.81 -4.69
C SER A 31 -0.50 -9.27 -4.79
N HIS A 32 -1.74 -9.53 -5.20
CA HIS A 32 -2.21 -10.90 -5.48
C HIS A 32 -1.40 -11.57 -6.61
N SER A 33 -0.96 -10.81 -7.62
CA SER A 33 -0.11 -11.34 -8.70
C SER A 33 1.39 -11.35 -8.38
N GLY A 34 1.78 -10.93 -7.18
CA GLY A 34 3.19 -10.87 -6.76
C GLY A 34 4.03 -9.88 -7.58
N GLN A 35 3.44 -8.80 -8.08
CA GLN A 35 4.16 -7.80 -8.91
C GLN A 35 4.68 -6.62 -8.11
N LEU A 36 4.08 -6.33 -6.95
CA LEU A 36 4.42 -5.15 -6.16
C LEU A 36 5.51 -5.46 -5.13
N GLN A 37 6.28 -4.44 -4.76
CA GLN A 37 7.47 -4.57 -3.92
C GLN A 37 7.17 -5.22 -2.56
N GLU A 38 6.00 -4.93 -1.97
CA GLU A 38 5.60 -5.51 -0.69
C GLU A 38 5.48 -7.05 -0.71
N THR A 39 5.31 -7.64 -1.89
CA THR A 39 5.22 -9.10 -2.03
C THR A 39 6.58 -9.79 -2.15
N LEU A 40 7.69 -9.04 -2.05
CA LEU A 40 9.03 -9.60 -2.05
C LEU A 40 9.37 -10.31 -0.74
N GLU A 41 8.73 -9.92 0.35
CA GLU A 41 8.95 -10.53 1.66
C GLU A 41 8.63 -12.03 1.64
N GLY A 42 9.51 -12.82 2.23
CA GLY A 42 9.33 -14.27 2.36
C GLY A 42 9.34 -15.06 1.05
N ARG A 43 9.67 -14.47 -0.11
CA ARG A 43 9.69 -15.20 -1.39
C ARG A 43 10.62 -16.39 -1.40
N GLU A 44 11.79 -16.26 -0.78
CA GLU A 44 12.80 -17.32 -0.71
C GLU A 44 12.68 -18.16 0.57
N THR A 45 12.14 -17.59 1.64
CA THR A 45 12.17 -18.18 2.99
C THR A 45 10.80 -18.63 3.52
N GLY A 46 9.72 -18.26 2.83
CA GLY A 46 8.35 -18.35 3.33
C GLY A 46 7.99 -17.22 4.31
N ILE A 47 6.70 -17.20 4.71
CA ILE A 47 6.09 -16.23 5.62
C ILE A 47 5.40 -16.98 6.76
N VAL A 48 5.65 -16.58 8.01
CA VAL A 48 4.84 -16.95 9.17
C VAL A 48 3.87 -15.79 9.42
N ALA A 49 2.60 -15.99 9.11
CA ALA A 49 1.59 -14.96 9.30
C ALA A 49 1.43 -14.61 10.79
N GLU A 50 1.33 -13.31 11.09
CA GLU A 50 1.00 -12.84 12.42
C GLU A 50 -0.39 -13.35 12.83
N GLY A 51 -0.44 -14.09 13.93
CA GLY A 51 -1.67 -14.69 14.42
C GLY A 51 -1.41 -15.71 15.52
N VAL A 52 -2.48 -16.36 15.95
CA VAL A 52 -2.44 -17.42 16.96
C VAL A 52 -3.04 -18.70 16.41
N ILE A 53 -2.53 -19.83 16.89
CA ILE A 53 -3.07 -21.16 16.67
C ILE A 53 -3.69 -21.67 17.96
N ASN A 54 -4.82 -22.37 17.86
CA ASN A 54 -5.39 -23.08 19.01
C ASN A 54 -4.64 -24.40 19.19
N THR A 55 -3.94 -24.56 20.31
CA THR A 55 -3.24 -25.78 20.72
C THR A 55 -3.99 -26.57 21.81
N GLY A 56 -5.13 -26.06 22.27
CA GLY A 56 -6.05 -26.75 23.17
C GLY A 56 -7.09 -27.59 22.42
N THR A 57 -8.26 -27.80 23.03
CA THR A 57 -9.41 -28.44 22.35
C THR A 57 -10.42 -27.38 21.87
N ALA A 58 -11.46 -27.81 21.15
CA ALA A 58 -12.54 -26.90 20.76
C ALA A 58 -13.30 -26.37 21.99
N GLU A 59 -13.42 -27.19 23.03
CA GLU A 59 -14.12 -26.89 24.28
C GLU A 59 -13.25 -26.09 25.26
N ASN A 60 -11.92 -26.23 25.17
CA ASN A 60 -10.95 -25.52 26.01
C ASN A 60 -9.80 -24.98 25.14
N PRO A 61 -9.97 -23.83 24.47
CA PRO A 61 -8.97 -23.30 23.57
C PRO A 61 -7.76 -22.73 24.33
N VAL A 62 -6.57 -22.98 23.79
CA VAL A 62 -5.30 -22.39 24.25
C VAL A 62 -4.62 -21.77 23.04
N TYR A 63 -4.53 -20.45 23.02
CA TYR A 63 -3.97 -19.72 21.88
C TYR A 63 -2.48 -19.46 22.08
N THR A 64 -1.66 -20.02 21.20
CA THR A 64 -0.21 -19.76 21.15
C THR A 64 0.14 -19.04 19.86
N PRO A 65 1.25 -18.29 19.80
CA PRO A 65 1.71 -17.68 18.55
C PRO A 65 1.80 -18.69 17.41
N ASN A 66 1.39 -18.28 16.21
CA ASN A 66 1.52 -19.09 15.01
C ASN A 66 3.00 -19.27 14.64
N THR A 67 3.41 -20.51 14.37
CA THR A 67 4.76 -20.87 13.90
C THR A 67 4.75 -21.57 12.54
N ILE A 68 3.58 -21.68 11.90
CA ILE A 68 3.42 -22.36 10.61
C ILE A 68 3.93 -21.44 9.51
N ASN A 69 4.99 -21.88 8.84
CA ASN A 69 5.55 -21.20 7.68
C ASN A 69 4.81 -21.64 6.41
N VAL A 70 4.37 -20.67 5.61
CA VAL A 70 3.73 -20.89 4.31
C VAL A 70 4.51 -20.20 3.20
N ASP A 71 4.37 -20.68 1.97
CA ASP A 71 5.00 -19.99 0.84
C ASP A 71 4.39 -18.60 0.64
N ALA A 72 5.22 -17.65 0.19
CA ALA A 72 4.79 -16.27 -0.01
C ALA A 72 3.65 -16.12 -1.01
N ARG A 73 3.52 -17.02 -2.00
CA ARG A 73 2.43 -16.96 -2.98
C ARG A 73 1.10 -17.30 -2.30
N THR A 74 1.02 -18.38 -1.52
CA THR A 74 -0.18 -18.76 -0.78
C THR A 74 -0.58 -17.67 0.20
N PHE A 75 0.38 -17.11 0.94
CA PHE A 75 0.12 -16.00 1.84
C PHE A 75 -0.43 -14.78 1.10
N ASN A 76 0.27 -14.29 0.07
CA ASN A 76 -0.13 -13.09 -0.67
C ASN A 76 -1.47 -13.26 -1.40
N ASN A 77 -1.74 -14.43 -1.99
CA ASN A 77 -3.03 -14.72 -2.62
C ASN A 77 -4.20 -14.60 -1.64
N ARG A 78 -4.01 -15.10 -0.41
CA ARG A 78 -5.06 -15.07 0.62
C ARG A 78 -5.15 -13.71 1.30
N TYR A 79 -4.02 -13.07 1.60
CA TYR A 79 -3.98 -11.79 2.27
C TYR A 79 -4.50 -10.65 1.39
N TYR A 80 -4.12 -10.62 0.10
CA TYR A 80 -4.57 -9.64 -0.88
C TYR A 80 -5.77 -10.11 -1.71
N GLU A 81 -6.57 -11.03 -1.16
CA GLU A 81 -7.83 -11.42 -1.76
C GLU A 81 -8.77 -10.21 -1.87
N ARG A 82 -9.63 -10.17 -2.89
CA ARG A 82 -10.45 -8.99 -3.22
C ARG A 82 -11.44 -8.61 -2.13
N ASP A 83 -11.86 -9.58 -1.33
CA ASP A 83 -12.77 -9.37 -0.21
C ASP A 83 -12.05 -8.73 0.99
N ASN A 84 -10.72 -8.84 1.06
CA ASN A 84 -9.90 -8.15 2.04
C ASN A 84 -9.53 -6.73 1.59
N VAL A 85 -10.50 -5.84 1.70
CA VAL A 85 -10.35 -4.42 1.35
C VAL A 85 -9.27 -3.73 2.21
N GLU A 86 -9.08 -4.19 3.43
CA GLU A 86 -8.16 -3.61 4.41
C GLU A 86 -6.70 -3.75 3.96
N ALA A 87 -6.32 -4.90 3.38
CA ALA A 87 -5.00 -5.13 2.83
C ALA A 87 -4.67 -4.20 1.64
N ALA A 88 -5.71 -3.69 0.96
CA ALA A 88 -5.61 -2.89 -0.25
C ALA A 88 -5.68 -1.37 -0.01
N LYS A 89 -5.50 -0.91 1.24
CA LYS A 89 -5.55 0.51 1.59
C LYS A 89 -4.24 1.24 1.33
N TYR A 90 -4.35 2.49 0.90
CA TYR A 90 -3.28 3.48 0.90
C TYR A 90 -3.74 4.75 1.61
N ASP A 91 -2.77 5.47 2.17
CA ASP A 91 -2.99 6.85 2.60
C ASP A 91 -3.35 7.71 1.37
N ALA A 92 -4.42 8.48 1.49
CA ALA A 92 -4.90 9.34 0.41
C ALA A 92 -4.15 10.68 0.35
N SER A 93 -3.20 10.91 1.25
CA SER A 93 -2.39 12.11 1.27
C SER A 93 -1.54 12.24 0.01
N TYR A 94 -1.47 13.44 -0.52
CA TYR A 94 -0.54 13.78 -1.59
C TYR A 94 -0.09 15.23 -1.48
N THR A 95 1.09 15.49 -2.02
CA THR A 95 1.52 16.83 -2.43
C THR A 95 1.98 16.70 -3.88
N LYS A 96 1.38 17.49 -4.77
CA LYS A 96 1.66 17.44 -6.20
C LYS A 96 1.89 18.83 -6.76
N LEU A 97 2.80 18.91 -7.73
CA LEU A 97 2.92 20.07 -8.61
C LEU A 97 1.76 20.01 -9.60
N ARG A 98 0.76 20.87 -9.39
CA ARG A 98 -0.48 20.87 -10.15
C ARG A 98 -0.35 21.62 -11.47
N GLU A 99 0.42 22.70 -11.47
CA GLU A 99 0.60 23.54 -12.66
C GLU A 99 1.99 24.19 -12.65
N VAL A 100 2.57 24.32 -13.85
CA VAL A 100 3.71 25.19 -14.15
C VAL A 100 3.39 25.95 -15.42
N SER A 101 3.60 27.26 -15.42
CA SER A 101 3.45 28.12 -16.59
C SER A 101 4.71 28.97 -16.77
N LEU A 102 5.18 29.09 -18.01
CA LEU A 102 6.31 29.93 -18.37
C LEU A 102 5.90 30.82 -19.55
N GLY A 103 5.97 32.14 -19.36
CA GLY A 103 5.66 33.16 -20.34
C GLY A 103 6.87 34.03 -20.66
N TYR A 104 6.87 34.60 -21.86
CA TYR A 104 7.84 35.61 -22.28
C TYR A 104 7.12 36.77 -22.99
N SER A 105 7.44 38.03 -22.68
CA SER A 105 6.84 39.25 -23.24
C SER A 105 7.88 40.32 -23.51
#